data_AF-A0AAE3TFA1-F1
#
_entry.id   AF-A0AAE3TFA1-F1
#
_cell.length_a   1.000
_cell.length_b   1.000
_cell.length_c   1.000
_cell.angle_alpha   90.00
_cell.angle_beta   90.00
_cell.angle_gamma   90.00
#
_symmetry.space_group_name_H-M   'P 1'
#
loop_
_entity.id
_entity.type
_entity.pdbx_description
1 polymer ?
#
loop_
_entity_poly.entity_id
_entity_poly.type
_entity_poly.pdbx_seq_one_letter_code
_entity_poly.pdbx_strand_id
1 'polypeptide(L)'
;MKLRGLFISMFILFNGLNAQPQFRNKINMPDVLGFKTLKCDFHSHTIFSDGDVWPSYRVEEAWRDGLDAIAITDHYIKMVNHFARL
;
A
#
# COMPACT_ATOMS: atom_id res chain seq x y z
N MET A 1 15.05 -3.06 43.66
CA MET A 1 14.98 -1.91 42.73
C MET A 1 15.55 -2.19 41.33
N LYS A 2 16.59 -3.03 41.18
CA LYS A 2 17.21 -3.35 39.87
C LYS A 2 16.31 -4.17 38.90
N LEU A 3 15.46 -5.06 39.43
CA LEU A 3 14.63 -5.96 38.61
C LEU A 3 13.47 -5.23 37.88
N ARG A 4 12.87 -4.20 38.48
CA ARG A 4 11.85 -3.37 37.82
C ARG A 4 12.41 -2.59 36.64
N GLY A 5 13.63 -2.08 36.76
CA GLY A 5 14.31 -1.38 35.66
C GLY A 5 14.60 -2.29 34.45
N LEU A 6 14.91 -3.56 34.71
CA LEU A 6 15.15 -4.56 33.65
C LEU A 6 13.90 -4.84 32.83
N PHE A 7 12.74 -5.01 33.48
CA PHE A 7 11.46 -5.22 32.78
C PHE A 7 11.04 -4.01 31.93
N ILE A 8 11.26 -2.80 32.45
CA ILE A 8 10.97 -1.56 31.70
C ILE A 8 11.89 -1.46 30.48
N SER A 9 13.18 -1.75 30.65
CA SER A 9 14.16 -1.77 29.55
C SER A 9 13.79 -2.81 28.48
N MET A 10 13.44 -4.04 28.89
CA MET A 10 12.99 -5.09 27.97
C MET A 10 11.70 -4.70 27.21
N PHE A 11 10.76 -4.05 27.88
CA PHE A 11 9.53 -3.58 27.24
C PHE A 11 9.81 -2.49 26.19
N ILE A 12 10.71 -1.55 26.49
CA ILE A 12 11.12 -0.50 25.55
C ILE A 12 11.84 -1.10 24.33
N LEU A 13 12.78 -2.04 24.56
CA LEU A 13 13.48 -2.74 23.48
C LEU A 13 12.52 -3.54 22.60
N PHE A 14 11.57 -4.26 23.19
CA PHE A 14 10.59 -5.04 22.45
C PHE A 14 9.71 -4.18 21.54
N ASN A 15 9.26 -3.01 22.01
CA ASN A 15 8.48 -2.09 21.18
C ASN A 15 9.33 -1.45 20.07
N GLY A 16 10.59 -1.11 20.34
CA GLY A 16 11.51 -0.55 19.33
C GLY A 16 11.83 -1.52 18.18
N LEU A 17 11.94 -2.82 18.45
CA LEU A 17 12.18 -3.85 17.44
C LEU A 17 10.99 -4.09 16.49
N ASN A 18 9.77 -3.75 16.90
CA ASN A 18 8.56 -3.95 16.08
C ASN A 18 8.22 -2.74 15.19
N ALA A 19 8.98 -1.65 15.27
CA ALA A 19 8.79 -0.49 14.40
C ALA A 19 9.31 -0.81 12.99
N GLN A 20 8.41 -1.15 12.06
CA GLN A 20 8.73 -1.28 10.65
C GLN A 20 8.70 0.12 9.98
N PRO A 21 9.82 0.63 9.45
CA PRO A 21 9.82 1.86 8.68
C PRO A 21 9.00 1.70 7.39
N GLN A 22 8.03 2.58 7.16
CA GLN A 22 7.35 2.67 5.87
C GLN A 22 8.29 3.35 4.86
N PHE A 23 8.79 2.58 3.89
CA PHE A 23 9.62 3.10 2.81
C PHE A 23 8.77 3.45 1.59
N ARG A 24 8.95 4.67 1.07
CA ARG A 24 8.44 5.08 -0.23
C ARG A 24 9.54 4.91 -1.29
N ASN A 25 9.32 4.01 -2.24
CA ASN A 25 10.13 3.81 -3.41
C ASN A 25 9.88 4.95 -4.39
N LYS A 26 10.80 5.92 -4.46
CA LYS A 26 10.67 7.04 -5.40
C LYS A 26 11.02 6.57 -6.81
N ILE A 27 10.09 6.76 -7.75
CA ILE A 27 10.33 6.55 -9.18
C ILE A 27 11.01 7.81 -9.74
N ASN A 28 12.26 7.66 -10.18
CA ASN A 28 13.03 8.75 -10.79
C ASN A 28 12.77 8.77 -12.30
N MET A 29 11.89 9.66 -12.73
CA MET A 29 11.60 9.92 -14.14
C MET A 29 11.88 11.39 -14.44
N PRO A 30 12.59 11.72 -15.54
CA PRO A 30 12.81 13.11 -15.90
C PRO A 30 11.50 13.82 -16.24
N ASP A 31 11.46 15.10 -15.93
CA ASP A 31 10.41 16.00 -16.38
C ASP A 31 10.63 16.34 -17.86
N VAL A 32 9.53 16.43 -18.62
CA VAL A 32 9.56 16.90 -20.02
C VAL A 32 9.60 18.42 -20.02
N LEU A 33 10.20 19.05 -21.03
CA LEU A 33 10.35 20.51 -21.09
C LEU A 33 9.01 21.23 -20.89
N GLY A 34 8.88 21.97 -19.78
CA GLY A 34 7.68 22.74 -19.43
C GLY A 34 6.56 21.93 -18.75
N PHE A 35 6.77 20.64 -18.47
CA PHE A 35 5.76 19.77 -17.86
C PHE A 35 6.31 18.99 -16.66
N LYS A 36 5.43 18.65 -15.71
CA LYS A 36 5.75 17.75 -14.60
C LYS A 36 5.35 16.32 -14.98
N THR A 37 6.29 15.39 -14.92
CA THR A 37 5.97 13.98 -15.15
C THR A 37 5.33 13.40 -13.88
N LEU A 38 4.09 12.90 -14.00
CA LEU A 38 3.37 12.20 -12.93
C LEU A 38 3.29 10.70 -13.22
N LYS A 39 3.46 9.89 -12.18
CA LYS A 39 3.44 8.43 -12.24
C LYS A 39 2.08 7.99 -11.73
N CYS A 40 1.28 7.37 -12.58
CA CYS A 40 -0.10 7.07 -12.23
C CYS A 40 -0.46 5.65 -12.61
N ASP A 41 -1.34 5.05 -11.82
CA ASP A 41 -2.06 3.84 -12.20
C ASP A 41 -3.55 4.21 -12.36
N PHE A 42 -4.03 4.22 -13.60
CA PHE A 42 -5.39 4.63 -13.91
C PHE A 42 -6.36 3.46 -14.04
N HIS A 43 -5.94 2.23 -13.74
CA HIS A 43 -6.79 1.06 -13.87
C HIS A 43 -6.42 0.01 -12.84
N SER A 44 -7.17 -0.05 -11.74
CA SER A 44 -6.97 -1.03 -10.68
C SER A 44 -8.30 -1.54 -10.13
N HIS A 45 -8.28 -2.77 -9.64
CA HIS A 45 -9.45 -3.47 -9.11
C HIS A 45 -9.26 -3.82 -7.63
N THR A 46 -10.38 -3.92 -6.92
CA THR A 46 -10.46 -4.29 -5.51
C THR A 46 -11.42 -5.46 -5.31
N ILE A 47 -11.55 -5.92 -4.07
CA ILE A 47 -12.52 -6.95 -3.66
C ILE A 47 -13.99 -6.62 -4.01
N PHE A 48 -14.29 -5.36 -4.35
CA PHE A 48 -15.62 -4.95 -4.78
C PHE A 48 -15.98 -5.42 -6.19
N SER A 49 -15.00 -5.74 -7.05
CA SER A 49 -15.23 -6.40 -8.33
C SER A 49 -14.55 -7.79 -8.38
N ASP A 50 -13.39 -7.89 -9.01
CA ASP A 50 -12.60 -9.09 -9.26
C ASP A 50 -11.14 -8.95 -8.79
N GLY A 51 -10.81 -7.90 -8.03
CA GLY A 51 -9.53 -7.76 -7.36
C GLY A 51 -9.48 -8.50 -6.02
N ASP A 52 -8.26 -8.70 -5.50
CA ASP A 52 -8.03 -9.52 -4.30
C ASP A 52 -7.85 -8.73 -3.00
N VAL A 53 -7.75 -7.40 -3.08
CA VAL A 53 -7.38 -6.53 -1.94
C VAL A 53 -8.43 -5.48 -1.64
N TRP A 54 -8.45 -4.99 -0.39
CA TRP A 54 -9.28 -3.85 -0.01
C TRP A 54 -8.78 -2.55 -0.66
N PRO A 55 -9.65 -1.55 -0.92
CA PRO A 55 -9.22 -0.28 -1.52
C PRO A 55 -8.11 0.44 -0.77
N SER A 56 -8.08 0.35 0.57
CA SER A 56 -7.02 0.96 1.38
C SER A 56 -5.63 0.39 1.05
N TYR A 57 -5.53 -0.90 0.73
CA TYR A 57 -4.28 -1.51 0.30
C TYR A 57 -3.79 -0.93 -1.02
N ARG A 58 -4.69 -0.61 -1.97
CA ARG A 58 -4.29 0.05 -3.22
C ARG A 58 -3.67 1.43 -2.97
N VAL A 59 -4.18 2.16 -1.99
CA VAL A 59 -3.61 3.46 -1.58
C VAL A 59 -2.22 3.28 -0.96
N GLU A 60 -2.04 2.27 -0.09
CA GLU A 60 -0.73 1.96 0.50
C GLU A 60 0.28 1.48 -0.54
N GLU A 61 -0.13 0.63 -1.48
CA GLU A 61 0.69 0.18 -2.62
C GLU A 61 1.14 1.39 -3.45
N ALA A 62 0.21 2.26 -3.85
CA ALA A 62 0.52 3.46 -4.61
C ALA A 62 1.50 4.40 -3.87
N TRP A 63 1.31 4.59 -2.57
CA TRP A 63 2.21 5.39 -1.75
C TRP A 63 3.60 4.77 -1.66
N ARG A 64 3.67 3.47 -1.37
CA ARG A 64 4.92 2.71 -1.25
C ARG A 64 5.68 2.67 -2.58
N ASP A 65 4.99 2.51 -3.69
CA ASP A 65 5.60 2.34 -5.01
C ASP A 65 5.90 3.70 -5.69
N GLY A 66 5.54 4.80 -5.05
CA GLY A 66 5.92 6.15 -5.46
C GLY A 66 5.03 6.77 -6.52
N LEU A 67 3.81 6.27 -6.70
CA LEU A 67 2.81 6.86 -7.58
C LEU A 67 2.31 8.21 -7.04
N ASP A 68 1.93 9.09 -7.95
CA ASP A 68 1.39 10.43 -7.67
C ASP A 68 -0.13 10.45 -7.69
N ALA A 69 -0.77 9.57 -8.48
CA ALA A 69 -2.22 9.41 -8.50
C ALA A 69 -2.61 7.97 -8.85
N ILE A 70 -3.78 7.55 -8.37
CA ILE A 70 -4.41 6.30 -8.78
C ILE A 70 -5.88 6.48 -9.12
N ALA A 71 -6.41 5.59 -9.95
CA ALA A 71 -7.84 5.38 -10.12
C ALA A 71 -8.20 3.93 -9.79
N ILE A 72 -9.21 3.77 -8.94
CA ILE A 72 -9.84 2.48 -8.68
C ILE A 72 -11.06 2.39 -9.59
N THR A 73 -11.04 1.42 -10.50
CA THR A 73 -11.99 1.28 -11.60
C THR A 73 -12.63 -0.10 -11.57
N ASP A 74 -13.21 -0.45 -10.42
CA ASP A 74 -13.94 -1.69 -10.24
C ASP A 74 -15.02 -1.86 -11.33
N HIS A 75 -15.23 -3.10 -11.77
CA HIS A 75 -16.31 -3.40 -12.69
C HIS A 75 -17.67 -2.99 -12.10
N TYR A 76 -18.51 -2.37 -12.94
CA TYR A 76 -19.88 -1.98 -12.56
C TYR A 76 -20.73 -3.18 -12.11
N ILE A 77 -20.53 -4.34 -12.72
CA ILE A 77 -21.17 -5.60 -12.34
C ILE A 77 -20.10 -6.57 -11.87
N LYS A 78 -20.30 -7.10 -10.66
CA LYS A 78 -19.44 -8.13 -10.11
C LYS A 78 -19.62 -9.39 -10.94
N MET A 79 -18.74 -9.64 -11.90
CA MET A 79 -18.54 -10.99 -12.41
C MET A 79 -17.82 -11.77 -11.31
N VAL A 80 -18.56 -12.09 -10.24
CA VAL A 80 -18.14 -13.16 -9.34
C VAL A 80 -17.93 -14.37 -10.23
N ASN A 81 -16.75 -14.99 -10.13
CA ASN A 81 -16.45 -16.32 -10.66
C ASN A 81 -17.37 -17.39 -10.04
N HIS A 82 -18.67 -17.28 -10.27
CA HIS A 82 -19.69 -18.23 -9.84
C HIS A 82 -20.13 -19.15 -10.98
N PHE A 83 -19.47 -19.09 -12.15
CA PHE A 83 -19.80 -19.93 -13.30
C PHE A 83 -18.62 -20.60 -14.03
N ALA A 84 -17.42 -20.63 -13.42
CA ALA A 84 -16.25 -21.31 -14.01
C ALA A 84 -15.60 -22.33 -13.06
N ARG A 85 -16.41 -22.97 -12.19
CA ARG A 85 -16.03 -24.16 -11.39
C ARG A 85 -17.15 -25.22 -11.42
N LEU A 86 -17.65 -25.52 -12.62
CA LEU A 86 -18.34 -26.79 -12.91
C LEU A 86 -17.48 -27.58 -13.90
#